data_AF-F8Q1F4-F1
#
_entry.id   AF-F8Q1F4-F1
#
_cell.length_a   1.000
_cell.length_b   1.000
_cell.length_c   1.000
_cell.angle_alpha   90.00
_cell.angle_beta   90.00
_cell.angle_gamma   90.00
#
_symmetry.space_group_name_H-M   'P 1'
#
loop_
_entity.id
_entity.type
_entity.pdbx_description
1 polymer ?
#
loop_
_entity_poly.entity_id
_entity_poly.type
_entity_poly.pdbx_seq_one_letter_code
_entity_poly.pdbx_strand_id
1 'polypeptide(L)'
;MHETERSFERDIIPMARAEGLALAPWNVLAGGKLRSDEEEEKRRQTGEKGRTLTGPQWERSETEKAMSKALEKVAVEIGAKHITAVAIAYVMQKTPYVFPIIGGRKVEHLLSSIEALNITLKPEHLTYLESIIPFDIGFPSNFIVSVQAVHIENA
;
A
#
# COMPACT_ATOMS: atom_id res chain seq x y z
N MET A 1 6.07 1.37 4.47
CA MET A 1 5.61 1.59 3.09
C MET A 1 4.35 0.77 2.87
N HIS A 2 3.28 1.41 2.43
CA HIS A 2 2.05 0.76 1.96
C HIS A 2 1.39 1.65 0.91
N GLU A 3 0.31 1.17 0.30
CA GLU A 3 -0.44 1.84 -0.77
C GLU A 3 -0.85 3.27 -0.41
N THR A 4 -1.16 3.51 0.88
CA THR A 4 -1.53 4.84 1.39
C THR A 4 -0.38 5.69 1.92
N GLU A 5 0.85 5.17 1.95
CA GLU A 5 2.07 5.91 2.32
C GLU A 5 3.27 5.44 1.48
N ARG A 6 3.54 6.21 0.42
CA ARG A 6 4.50 5.88 -0.65
C ARG A 6 5.86 6.56 -0.52
N SER A 7 6.21 7.08 0.66
CA SER A 7 7.44 7.85 0.90
C SER A 7 8.75 7.15 0.49
N PHE A 8 8.78 5.82 0.54
CA PHE A 8 9.91 5.00 0.08
C PHE A 8 10.24 5.21 -1.41
N GLU A 9 9.26 5.58 -2.24
CA GLU A 9 9.46 5.77 -3.67
C GLU A 9 10.32 6.99 -4.00
N ARG A 10 10.48 7.93 -3.06
CA ARG A 10 11.27 9.16 -3.25
C ARG A 10 12.75 8.86 -3.35
N ASP A 11 13.32 8.26 -2.31
CA ASP A 11 14.76 8.11 -2.15
C ASP A 11 15.17 6.68 -1.75
N ILE A 12 14.37 6.01 -0.92
CA ILE A 12 14.72 4.71 -0.35
C ILE A 12 14.79 3.62 -1.41
N ILE A 13 13.79 3.53 -2.30
CA ILE A 13 13.80 2.55 -3.40
C ILE A 13 14.93 2.85 -4.39
N PRO A 14 15.10 4.09 -4.91
CA PRO A 14 16.23 4.42 -5.78
C PRO A 14 17.59 4.07 -5.16
N MET A 15 17.80 4.45 -3.89
CA MET A 15 19.03 4.15 -3.17
C MET A 15 19.25 2.64 -2.99
N ALA A 16 18.23 1.90 -2.51
CA ALA A 16 18.34 0.47 -2.31
C ALA A 16 18.71 -0.27 -3.60
N ARG A 17 18.16 0.17 -4.75
CA ARG A 17 18.52 -0.37 -6.07
C ARG A 17 19.96 -0.04 -6.46
N ALA A 18 20.42 1.18 -6.20
CA ALA A 18 21.78 1.60 -6.52
C ALA A 18 22.83 0.84 -5.70
N GLU A 19 22.52 0.54 -4.44
CA GLU A 19 23.41 -0.11 -3.48
C GLU A 19 23.24 -1.65 -3.40
N GLY A 20 22.35 -2.23 -4.22
CA GLY A 20 22.10 -3.67 -4.21
C GLY A 20 21.47 -4.20 -2.91
N LEU A 21 20.69 -3.36 -2.22
CA LEU A 21 20.03 -3.68 -0.96
C LEU A 21 18.62 -4.25 -1.16
N ALA A 22 18.25 -5.20 -0.31
CA ALA A 22 16.88 -5.68 -0.18
C ALA A 22 16.06 -4.78 0.77
N LEU A 23 14.74 -4.76 0.59
CA LEU A 23 13.81 -4.00 1.44
C LEU A 23 12.96 -4.94 2.29
N ALA A 24 12.85 -4.68 3.58
CA ALA A 24 11.94 -5.37 4.48
C ALA A 24 10.92 -4.40 5.11
N PRO A 25 9.97 -3.85 4.33
CA PRO A 25 9.06 -2.82 4.82
C PRO A 25 8.11 -3.40 5.87
N TRP A 26 7.91 -2.64 6.94
CA TRP A 26 6.88 -2.91 7.94
C TRP A 26 5.63 -2.06 7.68
N ASN A 27 4.55 -2.41 8.39
CA ASN A 27 3.24 -1.75 8.30
C ASN A 27 2.57 -1.82 6.91
N VAL A 28 2.86 -2.85 6.12
CA VAL A 28 2.40 -2.96 4.72
C VAL A 28 0.87 -3.05 4.55
N LEU A 29 0.12 -3.22 5.65
CA LEU A 29 -1.35 -3.28 5.66
C LEU A 29 -1.99 -2.10 6.43
N ALA A 30 -1.26 -0.99 6.63
CA ALA A 30 -1.73 0.20 7.35
C ALA A 30 -2.35 -0.14 8.72
N GLY A 31 -1.67 -0.96 9.53
CA GLY A 31 -2.19 -1.39 10.83
C GLY A 31 -3.36 -2.40 10.78
N GLY A 32 -3.59 -3.04 9.63
CA GLY A 32 -4.72 -3.93 9.38
C GLY A 32 -5.99 -3.20 8.97
N LYS A 33 -5.83 -2.00 8.38
CA LYS A 33 -6.92 -1.15 7.91
C LYS A 33 -7.22 -1.31 6.43
N LEU A 34 -6.40 -2.03 5.68
CA LEU A 34 -6.74 -2.42 4.30
C LEU A 34 -7.64 -3.67 4.34
N ARG A 35 -8.94 -3.44 4.53
CA ARG A 35 -10.00 -4.44 4.73
C ARG A 35 -11.31 -3.95 4.15
N SER A 36 -12.26 -4.87 3.93
CA SER A 36 -13.58 -4.54 3.36
C SER A 36 -14.48 -3.79 4.35
N ASP A 37 -15.53 -3.16 3.81
CA ASP A 37 -16.58 -2.52 4.60
C ASP A 37 -17.30 -3.53 5.51
N GLU A 38 -17.52 -4.75 5.01
CA GLU A 38 -18.10 -5.86 5.77
C GLU A 38 -17.21 -6.27 6.96
N GLU A 39 -15.90 -6.38 6.75
CA GLU A 39 -14.98 -6.74 7.83
C GLU A 39 -14.91 -5.65 8.91
N GLU A 40 -14.91 -4.37 8.51
CA GLU A 40 -14.94 -3.25 9.46
C GLU A 40 -16.21 -3.23 10.30
N GLU A 41 -17.37 -3.46 9.68
CA GLU A 41 -18.65 -3.53 10.39
C GLU A 41 -18.71 -4.72 11.35
N LYS A 42 -18.24 -5.89 10.92
CA LYS A 42 -18.12 -7.07 11.81
C LYS A 42 -17.24 -6.78 13.03
N ARG A 43 -16.15 -6.04 12.86
CA ARG A 43 -15.27 -5.63 13.98
C ARG A 43 -15.96 -4.68 14.95
N ARG A 44 -16.84 -3.78 14.46
CA ARG A 44 -17.68 -2.94 15.34
C ARG A 44 -18.63 -3.79 16.17
N GLN A 45 -19.31 -4.75 15.55
CA GLN A 45 -20.27 -5.63 16.22
C GLN A 45 -19.63 -6.55 17.26
N THR A 46 -18.45 -7.07 16.98
CA THR A 46 -17.73 -8.01 17.85
C THR A 46 -16.88 -7.32 18.91
N GLY A 47 -16.62 -6.02 18.78
CA GLY A 47 -15.64 -5.29 19.59
C GLY A 47 -14.18 -5.62 19.24
N GLU A 48 -13.93 -6.40 18.19
CA GLU A 48 -12.58 -6.74 17.74
C GLU A 48 -11.90 -5.52 17.09
N LYS A 49 -11.17 -4.74 17.89
CA LYS A 49 -10.42 -3.58 17.40
C LYS A 49 -9.20 -3.98 16.54
N GLY A 50 -8.73 -3.01 15.76
CA GLY A 50 -7.43 -3.06 15.06
C GLY A 50 -6.24 -2.77 15.98
N ARG A 51 -5.06 -2.57 15.38
CA ARG A 51 -3.88 -2.11 16.14
C ARG A 51 -4.11 -0.68 16.63
N THR A 52 -3.79 -0.42 17.91
CA THR A 52 -3.94 0.90 18.54
C THR A 52 -2.61 1.47 19.06
N LEU A 53 -1.48 0.93 18.57
CA LEU A 53 -0.14 1.32 19.04
C LEU A 53 0.14 2.82 18.78
N THR A 54 -0.36 3.36 17.68
CA THR A 54 -0.16 4.75 17.26
C THR A 54 -1.35 5.65 17.60
N GLY A 55 -2.33 5.15 18.37
CA GLY A 55 -3.51 5.91 18.78
C GLY A 55 -4.76 5.04 18.93
N PRO A 56 -5.83 5.56 19.56
CA PRO A 56 -7.07 4.81 19.80
C PRO A 56 -7.88 4.55 18.52
N GLN A 57 -7.58 5.27 17.43
CA GLN A 57 -8.33 5.22 16.17
C GLN A 57 -7.98 3.98 15.34
N TRP A 58 -8.75 2.91 15.53
CA TRP A 58 -8.58 1.64 14.84
C TRP A 58 -9.40 1.51 13.55
N GLU A 59 -10.37 2.41 13.33
CA GLU A 59 -11.19 2.45 12.12
C GLU A 59 -10.45 3.11 10.95
N ARG A 60 -10.89 2.79 9.72
CA ARG A 60 -10.36 3.37 8.49
C ARG A 60 -10.75 4.85 8.36
N SER A 61 -9.77 5.66 8.00
CA SER A 61 -9.93 6.99 7.41
C SER A 61 -10.53 6.90 6.00
N GLU A 62 -10.97 8.03 5.44
CA GLU A 62 -11.49 8.08 4.07
C GLU A 62 -10.45 7.63 3.03
N THR A 63 -9.18 7.95 3.25
CA THR A 63 -8.06 7.49 2.41
C THR A 63 -7.92 5.97 2.44
N GLU A 64 -7.99 5.36 3.63
CA GLU A 64 -7.89 3.90 3.80
C GLU A 64 -9.13 3.18 3.22
N LYS A 65 -10.32 3.78 3.31
CA LYS A 65 -11.53 3.28 2.64
C LYS A 65 -11.44 3.35 1.12
N ALA A 66 -10.99 4.48 0.57
CA ALA A 66 -10.81 4.66 -0.87
C ALA A 66 -9.81 3.64 -1.44
N MET A 67 -8.68 3.45 -0.75
CA MET A 67 -7.70 2.43 -1.14
C MET A 67 -8.26 1.01 -1.00
N SER A 68 -8.99 0.70 0.07
CA SER A 68 -9.62 -0.62 0.23
C SER A 68 -10.57 -0.94 -0.92
N LYS A 69 -11.39 0.02 -1.36
CA LYS A 69 -12.29 -0.15 -2.52
C LYS A 69 -11.53 -0.36 -3.83
N ALA A 70 -10.42 0.32 -4.02
CA ALA A 70 -9.57 0.13 -5.19
C ALA A 70 -8.93 -1.27 -5.19
N LEU A 71 -8.46 -1.74 -4.03
CA LEU A 71 -7.94 -3.10 -3.86
C LEU A 71 -9.03 -4.16 -4.09
N GLU A 72 -10.27 -3.93 -3.64
CA GLU A 72 -11.42 -4.79 -3.94
C GLU A 72 -11.67 -4.89 -5.45
N LYS A 73 -11.67 -3.76 -6.16
CA LYS A 73 -11.82 -3.74 -7.62
C LYS A 73 -10.74 -4.58 -8.31
N VAL A 74 -9.47 -4.35 -7.96
CA VAL A 74 -8.34 -5.11 -8.53
C VAL A 74 -8.43 -6.59 -8.16
N ALA A 75 -8.84 -6.91 -6.93
CA ALA A 75 -9.04 -8.29 -6.49
C ALA A 75 -10.05 -9.02 -7.37
N VAL A 76 -11.18 -8.37 -7.71
CA VAL A 76 -12.19 -8.92 -8.63
C VAL A 76 -11.61 -9.13 -10.03
N GLU A 77 -10.88 -8.16 -10.57
CA GLU A 77 -10.30 -8.23 -11.92
C GLU A 77 -9.29 -9.38 -12.07
N ILE A 78 -8.54 -9.69 -11.02
CA ILE A 78 -7.51 -10.73 -11.04
C ILE A 78 -7.95 -12.06 -10.41
N GLY A 79 -9.17 -12.13 -9.89
CA GLY A 79 -9.70 -13.32 -9.21
C GLY A 79 -9.05 -13.63 -7.85
N ALA A 80 -8.51 -12.62 -7.17
CA ALA A 80 -7.99 -12.78 -5.81
C ALA A 80 -9.13 -12.89 -4.80
N LYS A 81 -8.96 -13.74 -3.79
CA LYS A 81 -9.95 -14.00 -2.73
C LYS A 81 -9.87 -12.96 -1.62
N HIS A 82 -8.68 -12.42 -1.35
CA HIS A 82 -8.47 -11.48 -0.25
C HIS A 82 -7.79 -10.20 -0.74
N ILE A 83 -8.36 -9.05 -0.43
CA ILE A 83 -7.74 -7.75 -0.77
C ILE A 83 -6.42 -7.53 -0.04
N THR A 84 -6.25 -8.14 1.14
CA THR A 84 -4.99 -8.19 1.87
C THR A 84 -3.86 -8.79 1.03
N ALA A 85 -4.16 -9.83 0.24
CA ALA A 85 -3.19 -10.45 -0.66
C ALA A 85 -2.78 -9.49 -1.77
N VAL A 86 -3.74 -8.77 -2.35
CA VAL A 86 -3.50 -7.76 -3.39
C VAL A 86 -2.60 -6.63 -2.88
N ALA A 87 -2.84 -6.14 -1.66
CA ALA A 87 -2.00 -5.12 -1.03
C ALA A 87 -0.56 -5.61 -0.81
N ILE A 88 -0.40 -6.81 -0.24
CA ILE A 88 0.94 -7.39 -0.04
C ILE A 88 1.66 -7.55 -1.39
N ALA A 89 0.95 -8.05 -2.42
CA ALA A 89 1.51 -8.20 -3.76
C ALA A 89 1.91 -6.86 -4.39
N TYR A 90 1.12 -5.80 -4.20
CA TYR A 90 1.46 -4.44 -4.62
C TYR A 90 2.80 -4.00 -4.02
N VAL A 91 2.98 -4.15 -2.70
CA VAL A 91 4.24 -3.77 -2.04
C VAL A 91 5.40 -4.63 -2.54
N MET A 92 5.22 -5.94 -2.66
CA MET A 92 6.25 -6.86 -3.16
C MET A 92 6.73 -6.51 -4.58
N GLN A 93 5.84 -5.98 -5.43
CA GLN A 93 6.11 -5.71 -6.84
C GLN A 93 6.65 -4.30 -7.11
N LYS A 94 6.84 -3.48 -6.08
CA LYS A 94 7.40 -2.12 -6.25
C LYS A 94 8.81 -2.12 -6.82
N THR A 95 9.62 -3.09 -6.43
CA THR A 95 11.00 -3.24 -6.89
C THR A 95 11.48 -4.67 -6.59
N PRO A 96 12.55 -5.18 -7.22
CA PRO A 96 13.11 -6.47 -6.86
C PRO A 96 13.52 -6.54 -5.37
N TYR A 97 13.50 -7.75 -4.79
CA TYR A 97 13.99 -8.02 -3.43
C TYR A 97 13.26 -7.28 -2.31
N VAL A 98 11.93 -7.18 -2.40
CA VAL A 98 11.06 -6.68 -1.33
C VAL A 98 10.45 -7.84 -0.54
N PHE A 99 10.67 -7.84 0.77
CA PHE A 99 10.21 -8.87 1.73
C PHE A 99 9.35 -8.23 2.83
N PRO A 100 8.05 -7.98 2.58
CA PRO A 100 7.16 -7.34 3.54
C PRO A 100 7.09 -8.07 4.88
N ILE A 101 7.21 -7.31 5.98
CA ILE A 101 6.95 -7.83 7.32
C ILE A 101 5.43 -7.83 7.55
N ILE A 102 4.84 -9.02 7.42
CA ILE A 102 3.41 -9.27 7.67
C ILE A 102 3.17 -9.69 9.12
N GLY A 103 1.96 -9.45 9.62
CA GLY A 103 1.56 -9.90 10.94
C GLY A 103 0.06 -10.13 11.04
N GLY A 104 -0.32 -11.18 11.77
CA GLY A 104 -1.71 -11.56 12.00
C GLY A 104 -1.86 -12.18 13.38
N ARG A 105 -3.09 -12.15 13.93
CA ARG A 105 -3.42 -12.77 15.23
C ARG A 105 -4.18 -14.09 15.07
N LYS A 106 -4.51 -14.47 13.84
CA LYS A 106 -5.34 -15.63 13.51
C LYS A 106 -4.75 -16.32 12.28
N VAL A 107 -5.03 -17.61 12.15
CA VAL A 107 -4.51 -18.44 11.06
C VAL A 107 -5.03 -17.95 9.70
N GLU A 108 -6.27 -17.46 9.65
CA GLU A 108 -6.88 -16.96 8.43
C GLU A 108 -6.12 -15.75 7.86
N HIS A 109 -5.51 -14.92 8.71
CA HIS A 109 -4.68 -13.80 8.27
C HIS A 109 -3.36 -14.28 7.62
N LEU A 110 -2.80 -15.38 8.12
CA LEU A 110 -1.60 -15.97 7.52
C LEU A 110 -1.94 -16.55 6.15
N LEU A 111 -3.06 -17.29 6.06
CA LEU A 111 -3.52 -17.88 4.80
C LEU A 111 -3.84 -16.80 3.75
N SER A 112 -4.50 -15.71 4.13
CA SER A 112 -4.74 -14.58 3.22
C SER A 112 -3.45 -13.88 2.78
N SER A 113 -2.42 -13.85 3.63
CA SER A 113 -1.12 -13.28 3.27
C SER A 113 -0.34 -14.15 2.29
N ILE A 114 -0.39 -15.48 2.44
CA ILE A 114 0.31 -16.44 1.56
C ILE A 114 -0.23 -16.36 0.12
N GLU A 115 -1.52 -16.06 -0.05
CA GLU A 115 -2.10 -15.87 -1.38
C GLU A 115 -1.36 -14.83 -2.23
N ALA A 116 -0.77 -13.80 -1.59
CA ALA A 116 -0.02 -12.75 -2.28
C ALA A 116 1.13 -13.28 -3.15
N LEU A 117 1.71 -14.43 -2.77
CA LEU A 117 2.79 -15.07 -3.52
C LEU A 117 2.35 -15.57 -4.91
N ASN A 118 1.04 -15.76 -5.11
CA ASN A 118 0.47 -16.21 -6.38
C ASN A 118 -0.12 -15.06 -7.22
N ILE A 119 -0.02 -13.81 -6.74
CA ILE A 119 -0.59 -12.65 -7.42
C ILE A 119 0.48 -11.96 -8.25
N THR A 120 0.19 -11.73 -9.53
CA THR A 120 0.97 -10.85 -10.41
C THR A 120 0.09 -9.68 -10.83
N LEU A 121 0.45 -8.46 -10.40
CA LEU A 121 -0.26 -7.25 -10.80
C LEU A 121 0.33 -6.77 -12.12
N LYS A 122 -0.55 -6.43 -13.06
CA LYS A 122 -0.14 -5.83 -14.32
C LYS A 122 0.17 -4.34 -14.11
N PRO A 123 0.93 -3.71 -15.01
CA PRO A 123 1.21 -2.28 -14.93
C PRO A 123 -0.05 -1.43 -14.77
N GLU A 124 -1.16 -1.79 -15.43
CA GLU A 124 -2.41 -1.03 -15.35
C GLU A 124 -3.04 -1.08 -13.95
N HIS A 125 -2.92 -2.21 -13.24
CA HIS A 125 -3.40 -2.34 -11.87
C HIS A 125 -2.56 -1.47 -10.92
N LEU A 126 -1.23 -1.47 -11.10
CA LEU A 126 -0.32 -0.65 -10.29
C LEU A 126 -0.62 0.84 -10.50
N THR A 127 -0.71 1.30 -11.76
CA THR A 127 -1.06 2.68 -12.09
C THR A 127 -2.42 3.07 -11.52
N TYR A 128 -3.41 2.18 -11.58
CA TYR A 128 -4.72 2.44 -11.01
C TYR A 128 -4.66 2.61 -9.48
N LEU A 129 -4.04 1.68 -8.75
CA LEU A 129 -3.90 1.77 -7.29
C LEU A 129 -3.13 3.04 -6.88
N GLU A 130 -2.10 3.39 -7.64
CA GLU A 130 -1.29 4.59 -7.40
C GLU A 130 -2.05 5.90 -7.65
N SER A 131 -3.08 5.89 -8.50
CA SER A 131 -3.92 7.07 -8.78
C SER A 131 -4.88 7.44 -7.66
N ILE A 132 -5.15 6.51 -6.73
CA ILE A 132 -6.13 6.71 -5.66
C ILE A 132 -5.66 7.78 -4.66
N ILE A 133 -4.35 7.88 -4.46
CA ILE A 133 -3.75 8.80 -3.50
C ILE A 133 -2.62 9.55 -4.22
N PRO A 134 -2.72 10.89 -4.32
CA PRO A 134 -1.68 11.70 -4.94
C PRO A 134 -0.31 11.40 -4.33
N PHE A 135 0.68 11.19 -5.19
CA PHE A 135 2.05 11.01 -4.74
C PHE A 135 2.63 12.37 -4.38
N ASP A 136 2.88 12.59 -3.08
CA ASP A 136 3.72 13.69 -2.65
C ASP A 136 5.18 13.34 -2.97
N ILE A 137 5.75 14.03 -3.95
CA ILE A 137 7.14 13.84 -4.37
C ILE A 137 8.15 14.39 -3.34
N GLY A 138 7.70 15.28 -2.44
CA GLY A 138 8.53 15.88 -1.39
C GLY A 138 9.62 16.82 -1.89
N PHE A 139 10.24 17.54 -0.96
CA PHE A 139 11.46 18.31 -1.19
C PHE A 139 12.70 17.38 -1.21
N PRO A 140 13.73 17.65 -2.03
CA PRO A 140 13.90 18.77 -2.97
C PRO A 140 13.26 18.58 -4.35
N SER A 141 12.75 17.39 -4.65
CA SER A 141 12.23 17.04 -5.98
C SER A 141 11.09 17.96 -6.45
N ASN A 142 10.17 18.33 -5.56
CA ASN A 142 9.07 19.26 -5.88
C ASN A 142 9.57 20.66 -6.29
N PHE A 143 10.67 21.13 -5.71
CA PHE A 143 11.29 22.41 -6.01
C PHE A 143 12.01 22.38 -7.34
N ILE A 144 12.72 21.30 -7.64
CA ILE A 144 13.44 21.14 -8.91
C ILE A 144 12.46 21.09 -10.08
N VAL A 145 11.38 20.30 -9.96
CA VAL A 145 10.36 20.15 -11.01
C VAL A 145 9.64 21.48 -11.26
N SER A 146 9.31 22.24 -10.21
CA SER A 146 8.63 23.53 -10.37
C SER A 146 9.51 24.58 -11.05
N VAL A 147 10.81 24.64 -10.73
CA VAL A 147 11.77 25.56 -11.36
C VAL A 147 11.99 25.23 -12.84
N GLN A 148 12.01 23.94 -13.21
CA GLN A 148 12.11 23.51 -14.61
C GLN A 148 10.86 23.85 -15.42
N ALA A 149 9.66 23.66 -14.86
CA ALA A 149 8.40 24.01 -15.53
C ALA A 149 8.35 25.51 -15.89
N VAL A 150 8.78 26.38 -14.97
CA VAL A 150 8.85 27.84 -15.19
C VAL A 150 9.84 28.21 -16.31
N HIS A 151 10.93 27.47 -16.50
CA HIS A 151 11.87 27.73 -17.61
C HIS A 151 11.31 27.34 -18.97
N ILE A 152 10.43 26.33 -19.04
CA ILE A 152 9.80 25.89 -20.30
C ILE A 152 8.66 26.83 -20.70
N GLU A 153 7.90 27.38 -19.75
CA GLU A 153 6.81 28.33 -20.05
C GLU A 153 7.29 29.73 -20.46
N ASN A 154 8.55 30.07 -20.17
CA ASN A 154 9.15 31.37 -20.51
C ASN A 154 10.12 31.32 -21.71
N ALA A 155 10.19 30.19 -22.42
CA ALA A 155 11.00 29.98 -23.63
C ALA A 155 10.12 29.85 -24.87
#